data_AF-A0A5M9TWC3-F1
#
_entry.id   AF-A0A5M9TWC3-F1
#
_cell.length_a   1.000
_cell.length_b   1.000
_cell.length_c   1.000
_cell.angle_alpha   90.00
_cell.angle_beta   90.00
_cell.angle_gamma   90.00
#
_symmetry.space_group_name_H-M   'P 1'
#
loop_
_entity.id
_entity.type
_entity.pdbx_description
1 polymer ?
#
loop_
_entity_poly.entity_id
_entity_poly.type
_entity_poly.pdbx_seq_one_letter_code
_entity_poly.pdbx_strand_id
1 'polypeptide(L)'
;MSMKDMYFREFNQARWDSFSELFEELEKKLDPGWAERAQRQGIPADISRVLLCEMGEYTFEWIMKDIPALGDQSPATYLETEEGAQALRAAILRMPR
;
A
#
# COMPACT_ATOMS: atom_id res chain seq x y z
N MET A 1 -22.39 -0.36 -3.06
CA MET A 1 -21.32 -0.47 -2.05
C MET A 1 -20.02 -0.38 -2.82
N SER A 2 -19.15 0.59 -2.52
CA SER A 2 -17.90 0.76 -3.28
C SER A 2 -16.88 -0.31 -2.89
N MET A 3 -15.88 -0.54 -3.74
CA MET A 3 -14.77 -1.45 -3.41
C MET A 3 -14.00 -0.95 -2.19
N LYS A 4 -13.83 0.37 -2.06
CA LYS A 4 -13.24 1.04 -0.89
C LYS A 4 -14.00 0.69 0.40
N ASP A 5 -15.34 0.75 0.38
CA ASP A 5 -16.17 0.40 1.56
C ASP A 5 -16.00 -1.08 1.97
N MET A 6 -15.91 -1.98 0.99
CA MET A 6 -15.74 -3.42 1.25
C MET A 6 -14.41 -3.68 1.94
N TYR A 7 -13.31 -3.16 1.39
CA TYR A 7 -11.98 -3.34 1.98
C TYR A 7 -11.85 -2.68 3.34
N PHE A 8 -12.41 -1.48 3.54
CA PHE A 8 -12.40 -0.81 4.82
C PHE A 8 -13.06 -1.65 5.92
N ARG A 9 -14.22 -2.26 5.63
CA ARG A 9 -14.92 -3.13 6.58
C ARG A 9 -14.14 -4.39 6.95
N GLU A 10 -13.29 -4.86 6.05
CA GLU A 10 -12.48 -6.07 6.25
C GLU A 10 -11.10 -5.74 6.82
N PHE A 11 -10.77 -4.45 6.96
CA PHE A 11 -9.49 -4.02 7.50
C PHE A 11 -9.34 -4.47 8.95
N ASN A 12 -8.17 -5.01 9.25
CA ASN A 12 -7.78 -5.42 10.58
C ASN A 12 -6.36 -4.91 10.84
N GLN A 13 -6.23 -3.95 11.76
CA GLN A 13 -4.95 -3.31 12.08
C GLN A 13 -3.90 -4.34 12.52
N ALA A 14 -4.23 -5.23 13.44
CA ALA A 14 -3.29 -6.23 13.94
C ALA A 14 -2.77 -7.16 12.83
N ARG A 15 -3.63 -7.56 11.89
CA ARG A 15 -3.23 -8.35 10.73
C ARG A 15 -2.31 -7.57 9.79
N TRP A 16 -2.56 -6.29 9.60
CA TRP A 16 -1.70 -5.43 8.80
C TRP A 16 -0.34 -5.24 9.46
N ASP A 17 -0.31 -4.93 10.76
CA ASP A 17 0.93 -4.72 11.51
C ASP A 17 1.84 -5.94 11.41
N SER A 18 1.33 -7.12 11.78
CA SER A 18 2.07 -8.39 11.67
C SER A 18 2.52 -8.71 10.25
N PHE A 19 1.77 -8.29 9.23
CA PHE A 19 2.17 -8.47 7.84
C PHE A 19 3.29 -7.51 7.45
N SER A 20 3.18 -6.24 7.81
CA SER A 20 4.16 -5.20 7.49
C SER A 20 5.50 -5.40 8.18
N GLU A 21 5.50 -5.98 9.39
CA GLU A 21 6.71 -6.34 10.15
C GLU A 21 7.59 -7.36 9.41
N LEU A 22 7.00 -8.23 8.58
CA LEU A 22 7.76 -9.21 7.78
C LEU A 22 8.73 -8.54 6.80
N PHE A 23 8.51 -7.27 6.46
CA PHE A 23 9.32 -6.52 5.52
C PHE A 23 10.36 -5.63 6.17
N GLU A 24 10.45 -5.54 7.49
CA GLU A 24 11.42 -4.65 8.15
C GLU A 24 12.87 -5.02 7.81
N GLU A 25 13.18 -6.31 7.74
CA GLU A 25 14.52 -6.77 7.33
C GLU A 25 14.76 -6.64 5.82
N LEU A 26 13.71 -6.67 5.01
CA LEU A 26 13.80 -6.47 3.57
C LEU A 26 13.97 -4.99 3.22
N GLU A 27 13.31 -4.10 3.97
CA GLU A 27 13.40 -2.65 3.84
C GLU A 27 14.84 -2.15 3.97
N LYS A 28 15.61 -2.72 4.91
CA LYS A 28 17.02 -2.38 5.12
C LYS A 28 17.90 -2.61 3.88
N LYS A 29 17.44 -3.44 2.93
CA LYS A 29 18.14 -3.75 1.68
C LYS A 29 17.67 -2.89 0.50
N LEU A 30 16.60 -2.11 0.66
CA LEU A 30 16.10 -1.22 -0.37
C LEU A 30 17.01 0.00 -0.53
N ASP A 31 16.96 0.60 -1.72
CA ASP A 31 17.60 1.88 -1.96
C ASP A 31 16.96 2.95 -1.05
N PRO A 32 17.72 3.65 -0.19
CA PRO A 32 17.18 4.71 0.66
C PRO A 32 16.52 5.84 -0.14
N GLY A 33 16.94 6.07 -1.39
CA GLY A 33 16.31 7.02 -2.30
C GLY A 33 14.86 6.67 -2.65
N TRP A 34 14.47 5.39 -2.58
CA TRP A 34 13.09 4.98 -2.80
C TRP A 34 12.18 5.35 -1.62
N ALA A 35 12.66 5.18 -0.39
CA ALA A 35 11.91 5.60 0.80
C ALA A 35 11.69 7.12 0.81
N GLU A 36 12.72 7.91 0.51
CA GLU A 36 12.59 9.37 0.38
C GLU A 36 11.60 9.77 -0.72
N ARG A 37 11.63 9.09 -1.87
CA ARG A 37 10.70 9.34 -2.97
C ARG A 37 9.26 9.02 -2.56
N ALA A 38 9.04 7.90 -1.89
CA ALA A 38 7.71 7.48 -1.41
C ALA A 38 7.13 8.51 -0.43
N GLN A 39 7.96 8.99 0.51
CA GLN A 39 7.57 10.04 1.45
C GLN A 39 7.18 11.33 0.73
N ARG A 40 7.96 11.78 -0.27
CA ARG A 40 7.63 12.98 -1.07
C ARG A 40 6.34 12.84 -1.87
N GLN A 41 5.95 11.61 -2.22
CA GLN A 41 4.68 11.32 -2.88
C GLN A 41 3.51 11.13 -1.90
N GLY A 42 3.75 11.29 -0.59
CA GLY A 42 2.71 11.14 0.43
C GLY A 42 2.29 9.70 0.69
N ILE A 43 3.10 8.72 0.29
CA ILE A 43 2.82 7.30 0.56
C ILE A 43 3.18 7.01 2.02
N PRO A 44 2.27 6.47 2.85
CA PRO A 44 2.56 6.09 4.22
C PRO A 44 3.72 5.08 4.29
N ALA A 45 4.59 5.24 5.29
CA ALA A 45 5.83 4.48 5.41
C ALA A 45 5.60 2.95 5.43
N ASP A 46 4.58 2.49 6.13
CA ASP A 46 4.18 1.09 6.21
C ASP A 46 3.74 0.53 4.85
N ILE A 47 2.96 1.32 4.09
CA ILE A 47 2.51 0.93 2.74
C ILE A 47 3.69 0.95 1.77
N SER A 48 4.53 1.99 1.80
CA SER A 48 5.70 2.07 0.92
C SER A 48 6.70 0.95 1.20
N ARG A 49 6.91 0.59 2.46
CA ARG A 49 7.77 -0.53 2.85
C ARG A 49 7.36 -1.81 2.14
N VAL A 50 6.09 -2.19 2.29
CA VAL A 50 5.55 -3.42 1.72
C VAL A 50 5.66 -3.38 0.19
N LEU A 51 5.14 -2.32 -0.44
CA LEU A 51 5.12 -2.23 -1.90
C LEU A 51 6.53 -2.19 -2.49
N LEU A 52 7.45 -1.39 -1.94
CA LEU A 52 8.82 -1.33 -2.43
C LEU A 52 9.56 -2.65 -2.26
N CYS A 53 9.26 -3.43 -1.21
CA CYS A 53 9.83 -4.77 -1.06
C CYS A 53 9.26 -5.78 -2.07
N GLU A 54 7.95 -5.71 -2.37
CA GLU A 54 7.26 -6.65 -3.25
C GLU A 54 7.52 -6.35 -4.75
N MET A 55 7.50 -5.07 -5.14
CA MET A 55 7.53 -4.66 -6.55
C MET A 55 8.63 -3.62 -6.87
N GLY A 56 9.46 -3.23 -5.91
CA GLY A 56 10.56 -2.29 -6.14
C GLY A 56 10.09 -0.95 -6.67
N GLU A 57 10.86 -0.36 -7.59
CA GLU A 57 10.57 0.94 -8.19
C GLU A 57 9.21 0.99 -8.93
N TYR A 58 8.68 -0.16 -9.37
CA TYR A 58 7.36 -0.23 -10.01
C TYR A 58 6.23 0.26 -9.08
N THR A 59 6.45 0.29 -7.77
CA THR A 59 5.55 0.90 -6.78
C THR A 59 5.08 2.31 -7.19
N PHE A 60 5.99 3.15 -7.69
CA PHE A 60 5.68 4.53 -8.04
C PHE A 60 4.82 4.64 -9.30
N GLU A 61 4.88 3.66 -10.19
CA GLU A 61 4.00 3.58 -11.35
C GLU A 61 2.65 3.00 -10.92
N TRP A 62 2.67 1.91 -10.13
CA TRP A 62 1.49 1.22 -9.65
C TRP A 62 0.57 2.12 -8.82
N ILE A 63 1.13 3.00 -7.97
CA ILE A 63 0.35 3.90 -7.11
C ILE A 63 -0.53 4.88 -7.91
N MET A 64 -0.14 5.18 -9.16
CA MET A 64 -0.83 6.12 -10.04
C MET A 64 -1.77 5.43 -11.05
N LYS A 65 -1.70 4.11 -11.19
CA LYS A 65 -2.53 3.37 -12.14
C LYS A 65 -3.91 3.11 -11.57
N ASP A 66 -4.92 3.15 -12.43
CA ASP A 66 -6.25 2.65 -12.08
C ASP A 66 -6.19 1.12 -11.98
N ILE A 67 -6.57 0.60 -10.81
CA ILE A 67 -6.51 -0.82 -10.51
C ILE A 67 -7.93 -1.38 -10.46
N PRO A 68 -8.29 -2.36 -11.31
CA PRO A 68 -9.63 -2.95 -11.30
C PRO A 68 -10.03 -3.53 -9.93
N ALA A 69 -9.07 -4.12 -9.22
CA ALA A 69 -9.30 -4.62 -7.87
C ALA A 69 -9.63 -3.52 -6.85
N LEU A 70 -9.31 -2.25 -7.13
CA LEU A 70 -9.69 -1.08 -6.32
C LEU A 70 -10.92 -0.36 -6.87
N GLY A 71 -11.72 -1.03 -7.72
CA GLY A 71 -12.87 -0.42 -8.37
C GLY A 71 -12.49 0.62 -9.42
N ASP A 72 -11.45 0.31 -10.21
CA ASP A 72 -10.88 1.18 -11.26
C ASP A 72 -10.41 2.54 -10.73
N GLN A 73 -9.94 2.57 -9.49
CA GLN A 73 -9.33 3.75 -8.87
C GLN A 73 -7.85 3.52 -8.63
N SER A 74 -7.08 4.61 -8.62
CA SER A 74 -5.68 4.56 -8.23
C SER A 74 -5.49 4.37 -6.73
N PRO A 75 -4.44 3.66 -6.29
CA PRO A 75 -4.02 3.64 -4.89
C PRO A 75 -3.79 5.03 -4.31
N ALA A 76 -3.31 5.99 -5.11
CA ALA A 76 -3.18 7.39 -4.68
C ALA A 76 -4.53 8.00 -4.26
N THR A 77 -5.61 7.72 -4.98
CA THR A 77 -6.99 8.12 -4.61
C THR A 77 -7.48 7.46 -3.31
N TYR A 78 -6.92 6.31 -2.94
CA TYR A 78 -7.20 5.70 -1.64
C TYR A 78 -6.44 6.43 -0.52
N LEU A 79 -5.23 6.93 -0.77
CA LEU A 79 -4.41 7.61 0.22
C LEU A 79 -4.89 9.03 0.59
N GLU A 80 -5.86 9.60 -0.14
CA GLU A 80 -6.44 10.92 0.16
C GLU A 80 -7.19 10.98 1.50
N THR A 81 -7.64 9.84 2.03
CA THR A 81 -8.37 9.77 3.31
C THR A 81 -7.84 8.64 4.19
N GLU A 82 -8.06 8.75 5.49
CA GLU A 82 -7.66 7.71 6.45
C GLU A 82 -8.39 6.39 6.19
N GLU A 83 -9.70 6.43 5.94
CA GLU A 83 -10.46 5.22 5.60
C GLU A 83 -10.00 4.59 4.30
N GLY A 84 -9.64 5.42 3.31
CA GLY A 84 -9.10 4.93 2.06
C GLY A 84 -7.72 4.29 2.24
N ALA A 85 -6.86 4.84 3.08
CA ALA A 85 -5.57 4.23 3.39
C ALA A 85 -5.74 2.88 4.09
N GLN A 86 -6.70 2.75 5.02
CA GLN A 86 -7.04 1.47 5.65
C GLN A 86 -7.62 0.46 4.65
N ALA A 87 -8.48 0.91 3.74
CA ALA A 87 -8.98 0.08 2.64
C ALA A 87 -7.83 -0.40 1.73
N LEU A 88 -6.86 0.46 1.43
CA LEU A 88 -5.71 0.08 0.61
C LEU A 88 -4.85 -1.00 1.29
N ARG A 89 -4.60 -0.88 2.60
CA ARG A 89 -3.91 -1.92 3.39
C ARG A 89 -4.61 -3.27 3.29
N ALA A 90 -5.94 -3.27 3.42
CA ALA A 90 -6.74 -4.49 3.28
C ALA A 90 -6.68 -5.08 1.85
N ALA A 91 -6.62 -4.23 0.82
CA ALA A 91 -6.44 -4.67 -0.57
C ALA A 91 -5.04 -5.27 -0.80
N ILE A 92 -3.99 -4.65 -0.27
CA ILE A 92 -2.60 -5.14 -0.37
C ILE A 92 -2.46 -6.53 0.27
N LEU A 93 -3.12 -6.78 1.41
CA LEU A 93 -3.16 -8.09 2.05
C LEU A 93 -3.73 -9.22 1.17
N ARG A 94 -4.41 -8.87 0.07
CA ARG A 94 -5.01 -9.81 -0.89
C ARG A 94 -4.21 -9.94 -2.18
N MET A 95 -3.11 -9.20 -2.34
CA MET A 95 -2.25 -9.36 -3.50
C MET A 95 -1.65 -10.78 -3.53
N PRO A 96 -1.68 -11.46 -4.67
CA PRO A 96 -0.94 -12.69 -4.85
C PRO A 96 0.56 -12.40 -4.77
N ARG A 97 1.33 -13.32 -4.16
CA ARG A 97 2.78 -13.24 -4.00
C ARG A 97 3.46 -14.37 -4.74
#